data_AF-A0A8H7D7Y1-F1
#
_entry.id   AF-A0A8H7D7Y1-F1
#
_cell.length_a   1.000
_cell.length_b   1.000
_cell.length_c   1.000
_cell.angle_alpha   90.00
_cell.angle_beta   90.00
_cell.angle_gamma   90.00
#
_symmetry.space_group_name_H-M   'P 1'
#
loop_
_entity.id
_entity.type
_entity.pdbx_description
1 polymer ?
#
loop_
_entity_poly.entity_id
_entity_poly.type
_entity_poly.pdbx_seq_one_letter_code
_entity_poly.pdbx_strand_id
1 'polypeptide(L)'
;MGAKYLCCLPLRLGVLVISFIQFIASALVSGLLAFVLVREAQGRPIFENKDNEQVFFHFSSRTKIVGIILASVYGLSALISFTGFIGAIRKKASYVRVFASLLQGALAAQIILMIAYFVLYFADKDEFKKVCINNSTNQAVIDNCNDLTRPKSIWALIVSAIIPILFQAYGVYIVSSYAKKLRNEQFLHQESFGFKGPGYVPVSEESHPLTHQGPYPYADNSHSFGGQRV
;
A
#
# COMPACT_ATOMS: atom_id res chain seq x y z
N MET A 1 -31.81 9.09 13.89
CA MET A 1 -31.06 8.16 13.01
C MET A 1 -29.84 8.89 12.46
N GLY A 2 -28.65 8.78 13.07
CA GLY A 2 -27.49 9.61 12.65
C GLY A 2 -26.12 9.18 13.16
N ALA A 3 -26.04 8.33 14.19
CA ALA A 3 -24.76 7.97 14.81
C ALA A 3 -23.90 6.95 14.02
N LYS A 4 -24.41 6.31 12.96
CA LYS A 4 -23.64 5.32 12.18
C LYS A 4 -22.60 5.93 11.24
N TYR A 5 -22.68 7.24 10.92
CA TYR A 5 -21.79 7.87 9.93
C TYR A 5 -20.40 8.26 10.47
N LEU A 6 -20.19 8.25 11.79
CA LEU A 6 -18.92 8.67 12.40
C LEU A 6 -17.89 7.53 12.54
N CYS A 7 -18.30 6.26 12.60
CA CYS A 7 -17.37 5.14 12.74
C CYS A 7 -16.50 4.86 11.49
N CYS A 8 -16.87 5.39 10.32
CA CYS A 8 -16.10 5.20 9.08
C CYS A 8 -15.12 6.35 8.77
N LEU A 9 -15.18 7.44 9.53
CA LEU A 9 -14.35 8.64 9.33
C LEU A 9 -12.86 8.41 9.68
N PRO A 10 -12.49 7.78 10.83
CA PRO A 10 -11.08 7.58 11.17
C PRO A 10 -10.39 6.59 10.23
N LEU A 11 -11.10 5.57 9.76
CA LEU A 11 -10.56 4.59 8.83
C LEU A 11 -10.25 5.20 7.45
N ARG A 12 -11.14 6.08 6.99
CA ARG A 12 -10.98 6.77 5.71
C ARG A 12 -9.87 7.81 5.75
N LEU A 13 -9.72 8.48 6.89
CA LEU A 13 -8.61 9.38 7.16
C LEU A 13 -7.28 8.62 7.21
N GLY A 14 -7.25 7.41 7.79
CA GLY A 14 -6.07 6.55 7.77
C GLY A 14 -5.61 6.19 6.36
N VAL A 15 -6.52 5.74 5.49
CA VAL A 15 -6.19 5.45 4.09
C VAL A 15 -5.70 6.69 3.36
N LEU A 16 -6.30 7.85 3.60
CA LEU A 16 -5.90 9.12 3.01
C LEU A 16 -4.48 9.52 3.42
N VAL A 17 -4.14 9.45 4.71
CA VAL A 17 -2.80 9.79 5.21
C VAL A 17 -1.75 8.82 4.66
N ILE A 18 -2.03 7.52 4.68
CA ILE A 18 -1.10 6.50 4.17
C ILE A 18 -0.84 6.69 2.67
N SER A 19 -1.89 6.90 1.87
CA SER A 19 -1.75 7.11 0.43
C SER A 19 -1.07 8.45 0.10
N PHE A 20 -1.25 9.47 0.92
CA PHE A 20 -0.54 10.74 0.76
C PHE A 20 0.96 10.64 1.04
N ILE A 21 1.35 9.96 2.13
CA ILE A 21 2.76 9.69 2.44
C ILE A 21 3.39 8.83 1.34
N GLN A 22 2.68 7.79 0.89
CA GLN A 22 3.14 6.91 -0.18
C GLN A 22 3.30 7.67 -1.50
N PHE A 23 2.39 8.60 -1.80
CA PHE A 23 2.49 9.48 -2.96
C PHE A 23 3.74 10.35 -2.90
N ILE A 24 4.00 11.03 -1.78
CA ILE A 24 5.20 11.87 -1.63
C ILE A 24 6.46 11.03 -1.76
N ALA A 25 6.53 9.88 -1.08
CA ALA A 25 7.69 9.01 -1.14
C ALA A 25 7.96 8.50 -2.57
N SER A 26 6.93 8.00 -3.26
CA SER A 26 7.06 7.51 -4.64
C SER A 26 7.35 8.62 -5.64
N ALA A 27 6.77 9.82 -5.47
CA ALA A 27 7.04 10.99 -6.30
C ALA A 27 8.48 11.50 -6.12
N LEU A 28 8.98 11.56 -4.88
CA LEU A 28 10.37 11.94 -4.60
C LEU A 28 11.35 10.94 -5.22
N VAL A 29 11.14 9.64 -5.03
CA VAL A 29 12.00 8.60 -5.60
C VAL A 29 11.97 8.64 -7.13
N SER A 30 10.78 8.70 -7.74
CA SER A 30 10.64 8.80 -9.19
C SER A 30 11.27 10.08 -9.74
N GLY A 31 11.10 11.21 -9.05
CA GLY A 31 11.64 12.51 -9.44
C GLY A 31 13.17 12.51 -9.36
N LEU A 32 13.75 11.96 -8.30
CA LEU A 32 15.19 11.82 -8.15
C LEU A 32 15.77 10.91 -9.23
N LEU A 33 15.17 9.74 -9.48
CA LEU A 33 15.64 8.82 -10.52
C LEU A 33 15.56 9.45 -11.91
N ALA A 34 14.44 10.12 -12.24
CA ALA A 34 14.30 10.82 -13.51
C ALA A 34 15.31 11.98 -13.64
N PHE A 35 15.54 12.73 -12.57
CA PHE A 35 16.53 13.81 -12.55
C PHE A 35 17.95 13.29 -12.82
N VAL A 36 18.33 12.19 -12.16
CA VAL A 36 19.62 11.52 -12.37
C VAL A 36 19.77 11.06 -13.83
N LEU A 37 18.76 10.38 -14.37
CA LEU A 37 18.78 9.89 -15.76
C LEU A 37 18.88 11.03 -16.80
N VAL A 38 18.18 12.13 -16.57
CA VAL A 38 18.22 13.31 -17.45
C VAL A 38 19.59 13.99 -17.38
N ARG A 39 20.17 14.14 -16.18
CA ARG A 39 21.50 14.73 -15.99
C ARG A 39 22.59 13.89 -16.64
N GLU A 40 22.51 12.56 -16.51
CA GLU A 40 23.40 11.62 -17.19
C GLU A 40 23.29 11.75 -18.72
N ALA A 41 22.08 11.81 -19.27
CA ALA A 41 21.86 12.00 -20.71
C ALA A 41 22.43 13.32 -21.24
N GLN A 42 22.50 14.35 -20.39
CA GLN A 42 23.08 15.66 -20.71
C GLN A 42 24.59 15.74 -20.42
N GLY A 43 25.22 14.67 -19.89
CA GLY A 43 26.64 14.65 -19.53
C GLY A 43 27.00 15.63 -18.41
N ARG A 44 26.03 16.02 -17.55
CA ARG A 44 26.25 16.98 -16.46
C ARG A 44 26.47 16.26 -15.13
N PRO A 45 27.32 16.77 -14.23
CA PRO A 45 27.47 16.21 -12.89
C PRO A 45 26.16 16.33 -12.10
N ILE A 46 25.89 15.34 -11.25
CA ILE A 46 24.64 15.23 -10.46
C ILE A 46 24.69 16.14 -9.23
N PHE A 47 25.85 16.16 -8.57
CA PHE A 47 26.15 17.02 -7.44
C PHE A 47 27.41 17.79 -7.75
N GLU A 48 27.32 19.12 -7.67
CA GLU A 48 28.46 20.02 -7.65
C GLU A 48 28.63 20.42 -6.19
N ASN A 49 29.49 19.68 -5.47
CA ASN A 49 29.82 20.05 -4.10
C ASN A 49 30.73 21.29 -4.12
N LYS A 50 30.73 22.09 -3.05
CA LYS A 50 31.54 23.32 -2.93
C LYS A 50 33.05 23.11 -3.15
N ASP A 51 33.50 21.86 -3.06
CA ASP A 51 34.88 21.44 -3.22
C ASP A 51 35.25 21.07 -4.69
N ASN A 52 34.40 21.40 -5.67
CA ASN A 52 34.56 21.02 -7.10
C ASN A 52 34.63 19.50 -7.34
N GLU A 53 34.16 18.69 -6.40
CA GLU A 53 34.10 17.24 -6.57
C GLU A 53 32.87 16.88 -7.43
N GLN A 54 33.15 16.47 -8.67
CA GLN A 54 32.12 16.08 -9.64
C GLN A 54 31.87 14.57 -9.54
N VAL A 55 30.73 14.19 -8.97
CA VAL A 55 30.33 12.78 -8.91
C VAL A 55 29.62 12.41 -10.22
N PHE A 56 30.32 11.67 -11.07
CA PHE A 56 29.76 11.06 -12.27
C PHE A 56 29.35 9.62 -11.98
N PHE A 57 28.05 9.34 -11.99
CA PHE A 57 27.56 7.97 -12.00
C PHE A 57 27.52 7.47 -13.44
N HIS A 58 28.51 6.69 -13.82
CA HIS A 58 28.51 6.00 -15.10
C HIS A 58 27.71 4.70 -14.96
N PHE A 59 26.43 4.72 -15.37
CA PHE A 59 25.60 3.52 -15.35
C PHE A 59 25.89 2.63 -16.57
N SER A 60 26.01 1.32 -16.34
CA SER A 60 26.04 0.33 -17.42
C SER A 60 24.72 0.38 -18.20
N SER A 61 24.76 0.12 -19.51
CA SER A 61 23.58 0.22 -20.40
C SER A 61 22.39 -0.60 -19.88
N ARG A 62 22.64 -1.74 -19.22
CA ARG A 62 21.60 -2.58 -18.61
C ARG A 62 20.94 -1.91 -17.41
N THR A 63 21.75 -1.34 -16.51
CA THR A 63 21.24 -0.63 -15.32
C THR A 63 20.47 0.64 -15.68
N LYS A 64 20.82 1.30 -16.78
CA LYS A 64 20.07 2.46 -17.30
C LYS A 64 18.66 2.11 -17.74
N ILE A 65 18.50 1.02 -18.50
CA ILE A 65 17.18 0.53 -18.93
C ILE A 65 16.30 0.21 -17.72
N VAL A 66 16.88 -0.47 -16.72
CA VAL A 66 16.18 -0.85 -15.49
C VAL A 66 15.80 0.38 -14.67
N GLY A 67 16.69 1.38 -14.60
CA GLY A 67 16.40 2.65 -13.95
C GLY A 67 15.23 3.40 -14.58
N ILE A 68 15.14 3.41 -15.92
CA ILE A 68 14.02 4.02 -16.65
C ILE A 68 12.70 3.29 -16.34
N ILE A 69 12.71 1.95 -16.41
CA ILE A 69 11.53 1.13 -16.08
C ILE A 69 11.10 1.41 -14.63
N LEU A 70 12.05 1.41 -13.69
CA LEU A 70 11.79 1.66 -12.29
C LEU A 70 11.17 3.05 -12.07
N ALA A 71 11.75 4.10 -12.66
CA ALA A 71 11.21 5.46 -12.59
C ALA A 71 9.77 5.52 -13.15
N SER A 72 9.52 4.89 -14.29
CA SER A 72 8.16 4.86 -14.89
C SER A 72 7.13 4.19 -13.98
N VAL A 73 7.50 3.09 -13.33
CA VAL A 73 6.55 2.34 -12.49
C VAL A 73 6.30 3.07 -11.18
N TYR A 74 7.32 3.69 -10.59
CA TYR A 74 7.10 4.59 -9.44
C TYR A 74 6.23 5.78 -9.81
N GLY A 75 6.41 6.36 -11.01
CA GLY A 75 5.51 7.39 -11.54
C GLY A 75 4.06 6.92 -11.67
N LEU A 76 3.82 5.73 -12.24
CA LEU A 76 2.48 5.13 -12.31
C LEU A 76 1.91 4.87 -10.92
N SER A 77 2.73 4.41 -9.97
CA SER A 77 2.29 4.17 -8.60
C SER A 77 1.90 5.45 -7.86
N ALA A 78 2.57 6.57 -8.19
CA ALA A 78 2.20 7.89 -7.69
C ALA A 78 0.84 8.33 -8.27
N LEU A 79 0.60 8.12 -9.56
CA LEU A 79 -0.71 8.38 -10.17
C LEU A 79 -1.83 7.53 -9.54
N ILE A 80 -1.59 6.24 -9.31
CA ILE A 80 -2.55 5.36 -8.63
C ILE A 80 -2.84 5.88 -7.21
N SER A 81 -1.80 6.28 -6.46
CA SER A 81 -1.95 6.85 -5.12
C SER A 81 -2.76 8.15 -5.13
N PHE A 82 -2.56 9.00 -6.15
CA PHE A 82 -3.34 10.22 -6.34
C PHE A 82 -4.81 9.93 -6.67
N THR A 83 -5.09 8.94 -7.50
CA THR A 83 -6.49 8.51 -7.75
C THR A 83 -7.14 7.94 -6.48
N GLY A 84 -6.35 7.28 -5.62
CA GLY A 84 -6.77 6.84 -4.29
C GLY A 84 -7.20 7.97 -3.38
N PHE A 85 -6.40 9.03 -3.36
CA PHE A 85 -6.72 10.26 -2.63
C PHE A 85 -8.05 10.86 -3.09
N ILE A 86 -8.28 10.94 -4.41
CA ILE A 86 -9.55 11.42 -4.97
C ILE A 86 -10.72 10.48 -4.65
N GLY A 87 -10.49 9.16 -4.69
CA GLY A 87 -11.48 8.14 -4.31
C GLY A 87 -11.89 8.26 -2.84
N ALA A 88 -10.95 8.60 -1.97
CA ALA A 88 -11.21 8.90 -0.57
C ALA A 88 -12.08 10.15 -0.38
N ILE A 89 -12.15 11.07 -1.35
CA ILE A 89 -13.05 12.24 -1.26
C ILE A 89 -14.47 11.90 -1.74
N ARG A 90 -14.65 11.13 -2.82
CA ARG A 90 -15.94 11.01 -3.53
C ARG A 90 -17.06 10.13 -2.92
N LYS A 91 -16.93 9.64 -1.69
CA LYS A 91 -17.93 8.88 -0.90
C LYS A 91 -18.69 7.74 -1.62
N LYS A 92 -18.17 7.16 -2.71
CA LYS A 92 -18.81 6.02 -3.40
C LYS A 92 -18.12 4.68 -3.07
N ALA A 93 -18.88 3.71 -2.55
CA ALA A 93 -18.38 2.38 -2.18
C ALA A 93 -17.81 1.58 -3.37
N SER A 94 -18.32 1.79 -4.59
CA SER A 94 -17.79 1.15 -5.80
C SER A 94 -16.35 1.56 -6.10
N TYR A 95 -15.99 2.83 -5.86
CA TYR A 95 -14.62 3.33 -6.06
C TYR A 95 -13.62 2.69 -5.09
N VAL A 96 -14.06 2.34 -3.88
CA VAL A 96 -13.20 1.69 -2.87
C VAL A 96 -12.78 0.28 -3.33
N ARG A 97 -13.67 -0.45 -4.02
CA ARG A 97 -13.34 -1.79 -4.54
C ARG A 97 -12.31 -1.73 -5.67
N VAL A 98 -12.54 -0.86 -6.65
CA VAL A 98 -11.60 -0.68 -7.78
C VAL A 98 -10.24 -0.20 -7.26
N PHE A 99 -10.24 0.71 -6.29
CA PHE A 99 -9.03 1.17 -5.63
C PHE A 99 -8.29 0.03 -4.93
N ALA A 100 -8.99 -0.84 -4.18
CA ALA A 100 -8.37 -1.98 -3.52
C ALA A 100 -7.69 -2.95 -4.52
N SER A 101 -8.35 -3.26 -5.64
CA SER A 101 -7.75 -4.10 -6.69
C SER A 101 -6.55 -3.45 -7.36
N LEU A 102 -6.59 -2.14 -7.62
CA LEU A 102 -5.47 -1.41 -8.19
C LEU A 102 -4.27 -1.38 -7.24
N LEU A 103 -4.53 -1.21 -5.94
CA LEU A 103 -3.47 -1.18 -4.92
C LEU A 103 -2.79 -2.54 -4.78
N GLN A 104 -3.55 -3.62 -4.85
CA GLN A 104 -3.02 -4.98 -4.85
C GLN A 104 -2.17 -5.26 -6.09
N GLY A 105 -2.63 -4.84 -7.28
CA GLY A 105 -1.84 -4.96 -8.52
C GLY A 105 -0.55 -4.14 -8.49
N ALA A 106 -0.62 -2.91 -7.98
CA ALA A 106 0.55 -2.04 -7.85
C ALA A 106 1.60 -2.62 -6.89
N LEU A 107 1.16 -3.18 -5.75
CA LEU A 107 2.04 -3.83 -4.78
C LEU A 107 2.74 -5.04 -5.42
N ALA A 108 2.00 -5.90 -6.13
CA ALA A 108 2.59 -7.04 -6.82
C ALA A 108 3.65 -6.62 -7.85
N ALA A 109 3.35 -5.59 -8.66
CA ALA A 109 4.29 -5.06 -9.63
C ALA A 109 5.57 -4.50 -8.98
N GLN A 110 5.44 -3.79 -7.85
CA GLN A 110 6.60 -3.27 -7.12
C GLN A 110 7.48 -4.37 -6.55
N ILE A 111 6.91 -5.44 -6.00
CA ILE A 111 7.68 -6.59 -5.51
C ILE A 111 8.49 -7.22 -6.66
N ILE A 112 7.85 -7.47 -7.81
CA ILE A 112 8.52 -8.08 -8.97
C ILE A 112 9.70 -7.23 -9.44
N LEU A 113 9.51 -5.91 -9.54
CA LEU A 113 10.57 -4.99 -9.97
C LEU A 113 11.70 -4.87 -8.96
N MET A 114 11.38 -4.89 -7.67
CA MET A 114 12.38 -4.84 -6.61
C MET A 114 13.25 -6.10 -6.62
N ILE A 115 12.65 -7.28 -6.82
CA ILE A 115 13.40 -8.53 -6.98
C ILE A 115 14.29 -8.46 -8.23
N ALA A 116 13.74 -8.03 -9.37
CA ALA A 116 14.51 -7.90 -10.60
C ALA A 116 15.69 -6.93 -10.44
N TYR A 117 15.47 -5.80 -9.77
CA TYR A 117 16.51 -4.82 -9.45
C TYR A 117 17.61 -5.43 -8.57
N PHE A 118 17.24 -6.16 -7.52
CA PHE A 118 18.20 -6.84 -6.66
C PHE A 118 19.05 -7.87 -7.40
N VAL A 119 18.43 -8.70 -8.25
CA VAL A 119 19.14 -9.71 -9.05
C VAL A 119 20.17 -9.04 -9.96
N LEU A 120 19.79 -7.97 -10.64
CA LEU A 120 20.69 -7.24 -11.54
C LEU A 120 21.80 -6.52 -10.77
N TYR A 121 21.47 -5.91 -9.64
CA TYR A 121 22.46 -5.28 -8.77
C TYR A 121 23.52 -6.28 -8.29
N PHE A 122 23.12 -7.48 -7.89
CA PHE A 122 24.06 -8.53 -7.48
C PHE A 122 24.84 -9.16 -8.65
N ALA A 123 24.28 -9.15 -9.86
CA ALA A 123 24.96 -9.65 -11.06
C ALA A 123 26.06 -8.67 -11.53
N ASP A 124 25.79 -7.37 -11.50
CA ASP A 124 26.70 -6.34 -12.05
C ASP A 124 27.66 -5.75 -10.98
N LYS A 125 27.61 -6.20 -9.73
CA LYS A 125 28.41 -5.67 -8.60
C LYS A 125 29.92 -5.62 -8.89
N ASP A 126 30.44 -6.64 -9.57
CA ASP A 126 31.88 -6.79 -9.83
C ASP A 126 32.34 -5.86 -10.96
N GLU A 127 31.44 -5.57 -11.91
CA GLU A 127 31.66 -4.61 -12.98
C GLU A 127 31.59 -3.18 -12.44
N PHE A 128 30.62 -2.89 -11.56
CA PHE A 128 30.51 -1.61 -10.86
C PHE A 128 31.76 -1.27 -10.06
N LYS A 129 32.31 -2.24 -9.32
CA LYS A 129 33.54 -2.03 -8.55
C LYS A 129 34.72 -1.68 -9.45
N LYS A 130 34.84 -2.34 -10.61
CA LYS A 130 35.91 -2.07 -11.58
C LYS A 130 35.77 -0.70 -12.23
N VAL A 131 34.57 -0.31 -12.64
CA VAL A 131 34.31 1.00 -13.25
C VAL A 131 34.56 2.13 -12.26
N CYS A 132 34.19 1.92 -10.99
CA CYS A 132 34.36 2.91 -9.94
C CYS A 132 35.83 3.16 -9.58
N ILE A 133 36.66 2.11 -9.55
CA ILE A 133 38.10 2.21 -9.25
C ILE A 133 38.88 2.73 -10.47
N ASN A 134 38.52 2.31 -11.68
CA ASN A 134 39.28 2.67 -12.89
C ASN A 134 39.14 4.14 -13.30
N ASN A 135 38.11 4.84 -12.86
CA ASN A 135 37.82 6.21 -13.32
C ASN A 135 38.11 7.28 -12.26
N SER A 136 38.74 6.93 -11.13
CA SER A 136 39.06 7.90 -10.09
C SER A 136 40.44 7.68 -9.48
N THR A 137 41.25 8.73 -9.49
CA THR A 137 42.57 8.77 -8.84
C THR A 137 42.49 9.25 -7.39
N ASN A 138 41.30 9.64 -6.90
CA ASN A 138 41.09 10.18 -5.56
C ASN A 138 40.80 9.07 -4.55
N GLN A 139 41.62 8.99 -3.50
CA GLN A 139 41.51 7.97 -2.45
C GLN A 139 40.14 8.00 -1.73
N ALA A 140 39.56 9.19 -1.52
CA ALA A 140 38.25 9.34 -0.88
C ALA A 140 37.09 8.73 -1.70
N VAL A 141 37.18 8.78 -3.03
CA VAL A 141 36.18 8.18 -3.93
C VAL A 141 36.32 6.65 -3.94
N ILE A 142 37.56 6.16 -3.93
CA ILE A 142 37.87 4.73 -3.84
C ILE A 142 37.39 4.15 -2.50
N ASP A 143 37.59 4.88 -1.40
CA ASP A 143 37.14 4.49 -0.07
C ASP A 143 35.62 4.49 0.03
N ASN A 144 34.94 5.52 -0.49
CA ASN A 144 33.48 5.53 -0.57
C ASN A 144 32.94 4.37 -1.42
N CYS A 145 33.61 4.03 -2.52
CA CYS A 145 33.17 2.92 -3.37
C CYS A 145 33.35 1.54 -2.72
N ASN A 146 34.45 1.37 -1.98
CA ASN A 146 34.66 0.19 -1.15
C ASN A 146 33.68 0.13 0.02
N ASP A 147 33.28 1.27 0.60
CA ASP A 147 32.30 1.33 1.68
C ASP A 147 30.87 1.05 1.19
N LEU A 148 30.51 1.50 -0.02
CA LEU A 148 29.25 1.14 -0.68
C LEU A 148 29.13 -0.36 -0.95
N THR A 149 30.24 -1.03 -1.27
CA THR A 149 30.29 -2.49 -1.49
C THR A 149 30.44 -3.30 -0.20
N ARG A 150 30.57 -2.65 0.96
CA ARG A 150 30.59 -3.39 2.23
C ARG A 150 29.23 -4.05 2.50
N PRO A 151 29.24 -5.24 3.13
CA PRO A 151 28.02 -5.97 3.46
C PRO A 151 27.07 -5.17 4.38
N LYS A 152 27.59 -4.21 5.16
CA LYS A 152 26.79 -3.32 6.01
C LYS A 152 25.93 -2.34 5.20
N SER A 153 26.46 -1.79 4.10
CA SER A 153 25.75 -0.90 3.18
C SER A 153 24.63 -1.65 2.44
N ILE A 154 24.92 -2.88 1.99
CA ILE A 154 23.95 -3.75 1.33
C ILE A 154 22.76 -4.04 2.26
N TRP A 155 23.03 -4.32 3.54
CA TRP A 155 21.98 -4.49 4.54
C TRP A 155 21.12 -3.23 4.72
N ALA A 156 21.73 -2.05 4.75
CA ALA A 156 20.98 -0.79 4.81
C ALA A 156 20.06 -0.57 3.58
N LEU A 157 20.53 -0.98 2.39
CA LEU A 157 19.75 -0.90 1.15
C LEU A 157 18.56 -1.88 1.20
N ILE A 158 18.77 -3.12 1.65
CA ILE A 158 17.69 -4.12 1.84
C ILE A 158 16.65 -3.62 2.85
N VAL A 159 17.11 -3.13 4.01
CA VAL A 159 16.20 -2.64 5.07
C VAL A 159 15.38 -1.45 4.57
N SER A 160 16.01 -0.48 3.89
CA SER A 160 15.30 0.69 3.37
C SER A 160 14.27 0.32 2.30
N ALA A 161 14.47 -0.77 1.57
CA ALA A 161 13.55 -1.25 0.55
C ALA A 161 12.41 -2.14 1.11
N ILE A 162 12.61 -2.83 2.24
CA ILE A 162 11.58 -3.65 2.91
C ILE A 162 10.53 -2.80 3.63
N ILE A 163 10.96 -1.73 4.32
CA ILE A 163 10.07 -0.83 5.08
C ILE A 163 8.86 -0.33 4.25
N PRO A 164 9.03 0.22 3.04
CA PRO A 164 7.90 0.70 2.24
C PRO A 164 6.96 -0.44 1.81
N ILE A 165 7.48 -1.65 1.57
CA ILE A 165 6.66 -2.81 1.22
C ILE A 165 5.77 -3.21 2.40
N LEU A 166 6.31 -3.22 3.62
CA LEU A 166 5.53 -3.52 4.82
C LEU A 166 4.43 -2.47 5.03
N PHE A 167 4.73 -1.19 4.82
CA PHE A 167 3.74 -0.12 4.90
C PHE A 167 2.61 -0.31 3.88
N GLN A 168 2.93 -0.67 2.63
CA GLN A 168 1.93 -0.94 1.61
C GLN A 168 1.11 -2.18 1.91
N ALA A 169 1.75 -3.27 2.35
CA ALA A 169 1.08 -4.50 2.73
C ALA A 169 0.10 -4.26 3.89
N TYR A 170 0.50 -3.46 4.88
CA TYR A 170 -0.38 -3.03 5.96
C TYR A 170 -1.58 -2.21 5.43
N GLY A 171 -1.36 -1.32 4.47
CA GLY A 171 -2.42 -0.60 3.78
C GLY A 171 -3.44 -1.51 3.10
N VAL A 172 -2.96 -2.50 2.33
CA VAL A 172 -3.82 -3.51 1.67
C VAL A 172 -4.60 -4.34 2.69
N TYR A 173 -3.94 -4.75 3.78
CA TYR A 173 -4.57 -5.51 4.85
C TYR A 173 -5.74 -4.74 5.49
N ILE A 174 -5.55 -3.46 5.82
CA ILE A 174 -6.63 -2.62 6.37
C ILE A 174 -7.80 -2.49 5.37
N VAL A 175 -7.49 -2.18 4.10
CA VAL A 175 -8.52 -1.96 3.08
C VAL A 175 -9.31 -3.24 2.80
N SER A 176 -8.66 -4.40 2.74
CA SER A 176 -9.32 -5.69 2.50
C SER A 176 -10.22 -6.12 3.66
N SER A 177 -9.77 -5.95 4.90
CA SER A 177 -10.57 -6.19 6.10
C SER A 177 -11.83 -5.32 6.12
N TYR A 178 -11.70 -4.05 5.71
CA TYR A 178 -12.83 -3.14 5.61
C TYR A 178 -13.80 -3.48 4.48
N ALA A 179 -13.28 -3.83 3.29
CA ALA A 179 -14.11 -4.27 2.18
C ALA A 179 -14.94 -5.51 2.57
N LYS A 180 -14.39 -6.41 3.39
CA LYS A 180 -15.11 -7.57 3.94
C LYS A 180 -16.22 -7.15 4.89
N LYS A 181 -15.99 -6.17 5.78
CA LYS A 181 -17.02 -5.61 6.67
C LYS A 181 -18.18 -4.97 5.92
N LEU A 182 -17.91 -4.12 4.91
CA LEU A 182 -18.96 -3.53 4.09
C LEU A 182 -19.79 -4.58 3.36
N ARG A 183 -19.14 -5.64 2.88
CA ARG A 183 -19.83 -6.72 2.18
C ARG A 183 -20.81 -7.43 3.12
N ASN A 184 -20.40 -7.70 4.35
CA ASN A 184 -21.28 -8.30 5.36
C ASN A 184 -22.46 -7.37 5.71
N GLU A 185 -22.23 -6.06 5.85
CA GLU A 185 -23.32 -5.10 6.09
C GLU A 185 -24.30 -4.98 4.91
N GLN A 186 -23.79 -5.03 3.67
CA GLN A 186 -24.63 -5.03 2.47
C GLN A 186 -25.52 -6.27 2.39
N PHE A 187 -25.01 -7.45 2.74
CA PHE A 187 -25.82 -8.67 2.78
C PHE A 187 -26.91 -8.61 3.85
N LEU A 188 -26.59 -8.13 5.06
CA LEU A 188 -27.57 -7.93 6.13
C LEU A 188 -28.69 -6.94 5.72
N HIS A 189 -28.33 -5.86 5.03
CA HIS A 189 -29.30 -4.90 4.52
C HIS A 189 -30.14 -5.48 3.37
N GLN A 190 -29.57 -6.31 2.51
CA GLN A 190 -30.27 -6.90 1.37
C GLN A 190 -31.28 -7.98 1.82
N GLU A 191 -30.97 -8.76 2.85
CA GLU A 191 -31.94 -9.70 3.44
C GLU A 191 -33.11 -8.98 4.12
N SER A 192 -32.88 -7.78 4.67
CA SER A 192 -33.95 -7.00 5.31
C SER A 192 -34.92 -6.31 4.33
N PHE A 193 -34.59 -6.20 3.04
CA PHE A 193 -35.52 -5.69 2.02
C PHE A 193 -36.48 -6.76 1.46
N GLY A 194 -36.34 -8.04 1.86
CA GLY A 194 -37.23 -9.13 1.46
C GLY A 194 -38.33 -9.50 2.45
N PHE A 195 -38.29 -9.02 3.70
CA PHE A 195 -39.19 -9.48 4.76
C PHE A 195 -39.95 -8.30 5.39
N LYS A 196 -41.24 -8.18 5.07
CA LYS A 196 -42.20 -7.25 5.74
C LYS A 196 -42.63 -7.74 7.14
N GLY A 197 -41.73 -8.36 7.89
CA GLY A 197 -41.98 -8.84 9.25
C GLY A 197 -41.02 -8.18 10.25
N PRO A 198 -41.36 -8.12 11.55
CA PRO A 198 -40.44 -7.61 12.57
C PRO A 198 -39.13 -8.40 12.50
N GLY A 199 -38.07 -7.71 12.08
CA GLY A 199 -36.78 -8.31 11.81
C GLY A 199 -36.13 -8.82 13.10
N TYR A 200 -35.89 -10.12 13.18
CA TYR A 200 -35.07 -10.69 14.23
C TYR A 200 -33.62 -10.23 14.04
N VAL A 201 -33.07 -9.57 15.06
CA VAL A 201 -31.66 -9.23 15.12
C VAL A 201 -30.91 -10.51 15.54
N PRO A 202 -29.96 -11.03 14.75
CA PRO A 202 -29.15 -12.15 15.19
C PRO A 202 -28.28 -11.69 16.36
N VAL A 203 -28.52 -12.26 17.54
CA VAL A 203 -27.72 -12.01 18.75
C VAL A 203 -26.37 -12.70 18.54
N SER A 204 -25.31 -11.90 18.40
CA SER A 204 -23.97 -12.37 18.03
C SER A 204 -23.14 -12.96 19.18
N GLU A 205 -23.71 -13.17 20.37
CA GLU A 205 -22.99 -13.79 21.50
C GLU A 205 -23.92 -14.75 22.25
N GLU A 206 -23.76 -16.04 21.98
CA GLU A 206 -24.38 -17.16 22.70
C GLU A 206 -23.76 -17.36 24.09
N SER A 207 -23.87 -16.39 25.00
CA SER A 207 -23.44 -16.58 26.40
C SER A 207 -24.58 -16.81 27.37
N HIS A 208 -25.83 -16.72 26.93
CA HIS A 208 -27.00 -16.90 27.79
C HIS A 208 -27.85 -18.06 27.25
N PRO A 209 -27.84 -19.24 27.90
CA PRO A 209 -28.73 -20.32 27.50
C PRO A 209 -30.18 -19.86 27.66
N LEU A 210 -30.96 -19.97 26.58
CA LEU A 210 -32.40 -19.67 26.52
C LEU A 210 -33.27 -20.60 27.39
N THR A 211 -32.67 -21.43 28.23
CA THR A 211 -33.36 -22.21 29.26
C THR A 211 -33.73 -21.31 30.42
N HIS A 212 -34.68 -20.39 30.20
CA HIS A 212 -35.43 -19.81 31.30
C HIS A 212 -36.26 -20.94 31.92
N GLN A 213 -35.99 -21.35 33.15
CA GLN A 213 -36.73 -22.41 33.87
C GLN A 213 -38.14 -21.95 34.32
N GLY A 214 -38.81 -21.13 33.52
CA GLY A 214 -40.15 -20.63 33.78
C GLY A 214 -41.08 -20.89 32.60
N PRO A 215 -42.40 -21.01 32.84
CA PRO A 215 -43.37 -21.17 31.77
C PRO A 215 -43.24 -20.03 30.76
N TYR A 216 -43.08 -20.40 29.49
CA TYR A 216 -42.90 -19.44 28.39
C TYR A 216 -44.09 -18.47 28.37
N PRO A 217 -43.88 -17.13 28.37
CA PRO A 217 -44.96 -16.15 28.53
C PRO A 217 -46.08 -16.24 27.48
N TYR A 218 -45.82 -16.87 26.33
CA TYR A 218 -46.81 -17.10 25.27
C TYR A 218 -47.36 -18.53 25.22
N ALA A 219 -47.07 -19.36 26.22
CA ALA A 219 -47.66 -20.69 26.32
C ALA A 219 -49.10 -20.66 26.89
N ASP A 220 -49.52 -19.54 27.50
CA ASP A 220 -50.89 -19.40 27.98
C ASP A 220 -51.85 -19.18 26.80
N ASN A 221 -52.93 -19.95 26.76
CA ASN A 221 -53.96 -19.90 25.72
C ASN A 221 -54.61 -18.51 25.62
N SER A 222 -54.62 -17.77 26.73
CA SER A 222 -55.13 -16.39 26.83
C SER A 222 -54.36 -15.38 25.97
N HIS A 223 -53.10 -15.68 25.62
CA HIS A 223 -52.22 -14.81 24.82
C HIS A 223 -51.74 -15.47 23.51
N SER A 224 -52.31 -16.63 23.16
CA SER A 224 -52.00 -17.32 21.91
C SER A 224 -52.65 -16.61 20.71
N PHE A 225 -51.85 -16.26 19.69
CA PHE A 225 -52.35 -15.72 18.43
C PHE A 225 -53.14 -16.79 17.68
N GLY A 226 -54.45 -16.85 17.91
CA GLY A 226 -55.36 -17.77 17.22
C GLY A 226 -56.67 -18.11 17.96
N GLY A 227 -56.79 -17.74 19.24
CA GLY A 227 -57.86 -18.22 20.12
C GLY A 227 -59.23 -17.54 20.05
N GLN A 228 -59.46 -16.53 19.20
CA GLN A 228 -60.77 -15.87 19.10
C GLN A 228 -61.35 -16.00 17.69
N ARG A 229 -62.04 -17.13 17.47
CA ARG A 229 -63.12 -17.23 16.48
C ARG A 229 -64.37 -17.74 17.19
N VAL A 230 -65.14 -16.81 17.77
CA VAL A 230 -66.59 -16.95 17.98
C VAL A 230 -67.20 -15.57 17.79
#